data_AF-A0A6L9MZ14-F1
#
_entry.id   AF-A0A6L9MZ14-F1
#
_cell.length_a   1.000
_cell.length_b   1.000
_cell.length_c   1.000
_cell.angle_alpha   90.00
_cell.angle_beta   90.00
_cell.angle_gamma   90.00
#
_symmetry.space_group_name_H-M   'P 1'
#
loop_
_entity.id
_entity.type
_entity.pdbx_description
1 polymer ?
#
loop_
_entity_poly.entity_id
_entity_poly.type
_entity_poly.pdbx_seq_one_letter_code
_entity_poly.pdbx_strand_id
1 'polypeptide(L)'
;MARLSQRAMNNVVIVAMLIMIALFNIDSFLPKKGASEFRSLLPQNAYLLKIEHDGNQLIRQGQQWLQRTVEHTPSISPEAQLLGWQNGILQRAPSVASEVAGEEPLVVVVWLAGEENGRVYGFYPRSSSTLVEVDNAWYTLQEVSLDTLLPWKK
;
A
#
# COMPACT_ATOMS: atom_id res chain seq x y z
N MET A 1 22.75 13.11 51.66
CA MET A 1 21.76 13.65 50.70
C MET A 1 22.51 14.19 49.50
N ALA A 2 22.56 13.44 48.40
CA ALA A 2 23.29 13.87 47.20
C ALA A 2 22.54 15.02 46.53
N ARG A 3 23.12 16.23 46.54
CA ARG A 3 22.59 17.38 45.80
C ARG A 3 23.11 17.30 44.36
N LEU A 4 22.26 16.85 43.44
CA LEU A 4 22.57 16.88 42.01
C LEU A 4 22.71 18.33 41.56
N SER A 5 23.77 18.66 40.83
CA SER A 5 23.94 20.00 40.28
C SER A 5 22.86 20.29 39.22
N GLN A 6 22.49 21.56 39.06
CA GLN A 6 21.48 21.98 38.07
C GLN A 6 21.83 21.51 36.64
N ARG A 7 23.13 21.45 36.32
CA ARG A 7 23.63 20.90 35.05
C ARG A 7 23.38 19.39 34.92
N ALA A 8 23.58 18.63 35.99
CA ALA A 8 23.29 17.20 36.00
C ALA A 8 21.78 16.93 35.84
N MET A 9 20.93 17.75 36.47
CA MET A 9 19.48 17.61 36.34
C MET A 9 18.99 17.89 34.91
N ASN A 10 19.49 18.93 34.24
CA ASN A 10 19.14 19.22 32.85
C ASN A 10 19.54 18.09 31.90
N ASN A 11 20.74 17.52 32.08
CA ASN A 11 21.20 16.40 31.26
C ASN A 11 20.34 15.15 31.46
N VAL A 12 19.92 14.88 32.70
CA VAL A 12 18.99 13.78 33.02
C VAL A 12 17.65 13.99 32.31
N VAL A 13 17.12 15.21 32.31
CA VAL A 13 15.86 15.52 31.62
C VAL A 13 15.99 15.32 30.11
N ILE A 14 17.08 15.79 29.50
CA ILE A 14 17.33 15.60 28.06
C ILE A 14 17.43 14.11 27.72
N VAL A 15 18.21 13.34 28.49
CA VAL A 15 18.35 11.89 28.28
C VAL A 15 17.02 11.17 28.47
N ALA A 16 16.23 11.55 29.48
CA ALA A 16 14.89 10.98 29.70
C ALA A 16 13.93 11.28 28.54
N MET A 17 13.98 12.50 27.97
CA MET A 17 13.18 12.85 26.79
C MET A 17 13.60 12.05 25.56
N LEU A 18 14.89 11.87 25.32
CA LEU A 18 15.38 11.04 24.20
C LEU A 18 14.96 9.57 24.36
N ILE A 19 15.03 9.03 25.58
CA ILE A 19 14.55 7.67 25.88
C ILE A 19 13.04 7.57 25.64
N MET A 20 12.24 8.56 26.08
CA MET A 20 10.80 8.58 25.83
C MET A 20 10.47 8.62 24.33
N ILE A 21 11.15 9.45 23.55
CA ILE A 21 10.99 9.51 22.09
C ILE A 21 11.35 8.14 21.46
N ALA A 22 12.46 7.53 21.89
CA ALA A 22 12.88 6.22 21.38
C ALA A 22 11.87 5.11 21.74
N LEU A 23 11.31 5.13 22.96
CA LEU A 23 10.31 4.17 23.41
C LEU A 23 8.98 4.33 22.66
N PHE A 24 8.52 5.55 22.40
CA PHE A 24 7.32 5.77 21.58
C PHE A 24 7.51 5.40 20.11
N ASN A 25 8.75 5.41 19.63
CA ASN A 25 9.07 5.05 18.26
C ASN A 25 9.57 3.61 18.11
N ILE A 26 9.54 2.78 19.17
CA ILE A 26 10.15 1.45 19.17
C ILE A 26 9.52 0.50 18.13
N ASP A 27 8.24 0.70 17.79
CA ASP A 27 7.53 -0.07 16.76
C ASP A 27 8.09 0.14 15.34
N SER A 28 8.77 1.26 15.08
CA SER A 28 9.47 1.48 13.81
C SER A 28 10.80 0.71 13.73
N PHE A 29 11.43 0.46 14.88
CA PHE A 29 12.73 -0.19 15.01
C PHE A 29 12.63 -1.71 15.19
N LEU A 30 11.47 -2.21 15.62
CA LEU A 30 11.21 -3.64 15.72
C LEU A 30 11.00 -4.23 14.31
N PRO A 31 11.84 -5.17 13.85
CA PRO A 31 11.56 -5.89 12.61
C PRO A 31 10.24 -6.64 12.78
N LYS A 32 9.24 -6.28 11.97
CA LYS A 32 7.93 -6.95 11.95
C LYS A 32 8.16 -8.45 11.70
N LYS A 33 8.10 -9.24 12.78
CA LYS A 33 8.34 -10.69 12.75
C LYS A 33 7.40 -11.36 11.74
N GLY A 34 7.99 -12.07 10.77
CA GLY A 34 7.28 -13.07 9.98
C GLY A 34 6.08 -12.54 9.21
N ALA A 35 6.17 -11.35 8.61
CA ALA A 35 5.22 -11.00 7.58
C ALA A 35 5.33 -12.07 6.48
N SER A 36 4.24 -12.81 6.26
CA SER A 36 4.15 -13.84 5.23
C SER A 36 4.78 -13.33 3.94
N GLU A 37 5.66 -14.13 3.33
CA GLU A 37 6.28 -13.78 2.05
C GLU A 37 5.22 -13.49 0.99
N PHE A 38 4.05 -14.08 1.12
CA PHE A 38 2.91 -13.86 0.23
C PHE A 38 1.71 -13.33 1.01
N ARG A 39 1.03 -12.32 0.46
CA ARG A 39 -0.28 -11.85 0.93
C ARG A 39 -1.20 -11.61 -0.26
N SER A 40 -2.51 -11.72 -0.04
CA SER A 40 -3.48 -11.30 -1.05
C SER A 40 -3.38 -9.79 -1.29
N LEU A 41 -3.60 -9.36 -2.54
CA LEU A 41 -3.62 -7.97 -2.96
C LEU A 41 -4.71 -7.21 -2.19
N LEU A 42 -5.92 -7.74 -2.17
CA LEU A 42 -6.99 -7.30 -1.27
C LEU A 42 -6.97 -8.11 0.04
N PRO A 43 -7.32 -7.52 1.19
CA PRO A 43 -7.47 -8.28 2.43
C PRO A 43 -8.50 -9.42 2.28
N GLN A 44 -8.24 -10.55 2.92
CA GLN A 44 -9.15 -11.69 2.86
C GLN A 44 -10.53 -11.30 3.43
N ASN A 45 -11.60 -11.66 2.72
CA ASN A 45 -12.99 -11.30 3.04
C ASN A 45 -13.31 -9.80 2.96
N ALA A 46 -12.42 -8.96 2.41
CA ALA A 46 -12.76 -7.56 2.18
C ALA A 46 -13.82 -7.44 1.09
N TYR A 47 -14.81 -6.60 1.35
CA TYR A 47 -15.84 -6.28 0.37
C TYR A 47 -15.46 -5.00 -0.38
N LEU A 48 -15.11 -5.17 -1.66
CA LEU A 48 -14.73 -4.06 -2.53
C LEU A 48 -15.95 -3.18 -2.85
N LEU A 49 -15.80 -1.85 -2.69
CA LEU A 49 -16.81 -0.86 -3.04
C LEU A 49 -16.47 -0.16 -4.36
N LYS A 50 -15.22 0.29 -4.47
CA LYS A 50 -14.75 1.12 -5.57
C LYS A 50 -13.23 1.04 -5.69
N ILE A 51 -12.73 1.13 -6.91
CA ILE A 51 -11.31 1.37 -7.21
C ILE A 51 -11.21 2.62 -8.06
N GLU A 52 -10.26 3.50 -7.76
CA GLU A 52 -10.04 4.74 -8.48
C GLU A 52 -8.57 4.87 -8.88
N HIS A 53 -8.34 5.29 -10.12
CA HIS A 53 -7.01 5.58 -10.66
C HIS A 53 -7.14 6.65 -11.75
N ASP A 54 -6.55 7.82 -11.53
CA ASP A 54 -6.44 8.90 -12.52
C ASP A 54 -7.78 9.22 -13.22
N GLY A 55 -8.82 9.48 -12.41
CA GLY A 55 -10.19 9.75 -12.91
C GLY A 55 -10.96 8.52 -13.43
N ASN A 56 -10.30 7.39 -13.67
CA ASN A 56 -10.92 6.13 -14.03
C ASN A 56 -11.34 5.34 -12.79
N GLN A 57 -12.43 4.59 -12.89
CA GLN A 57 -13.02 3.90 -11.74
C GLN A 57 -13.61 2.55 -12.10
N LEU A 58 -13.46 1.58 -11.20
CA LEU A 58 -14.29 0.38 -11.14
C LEU A 58 -15.24 0.55 -9.95
N ILE A 59 -16.55 0.65 -10.21
CA ILE A 59 -17.56 0.91 -9.19
C ILE A 59 -18.64 -0.17 -9.19
N ARG A 60 -19.19 -0.45 -8.01
CA ARG A 60 -20.39 -1.27 -7.89
C ARG A 60 -21.64 -0.42 -8.13
N GLN A 61 -22.49 -0.82 -9.08
CA GLN A 61 -23.80 -0.22 -9.34
C GLN A 61 -24.87 -1.30 -9.20
N GLY A 62 -25.52 -1.34 -8.03
CA GLY A 62 -26.47 -2.39 -7.69
C GLY A 62 -25.80 -3.77 -7.59
N GLN A 63 -26.16 -4.68 -8.50
CA GLN A 63 -25.61 -6.04 -8.55
C GLN A 63 -24.46 -6.20 -9.55
N GLN A 64 -24.15 -5.18 -10.34
CA GLN A 64 -23.14 -5.24 -11.39
C GLN A 64 -21.95 -4.34 -11.08
N TRP A 65 -20.82 -4.66 -11.70
CA TRP A 65 -19.64 -3.83 -11.69
C TRP A 65 -19.56 -3.04 -12.99
N LEU A 66 -19.20 -1.77 -12.90
CA LEU A 66 -19.08 -0.88 -14.04
C LEU A 66 -17.70 -0.23 -14.04
N GLN A 67 -17.07 -0.21 -15.21
CA GLN A 67 -15.88 0.58 -15.46
C GLN A 67 -16.31 1.95 -15.99
N ARG A 68 -15.90 3.02 -15.31
CA ARG A 68 -16.03 4.39 -15.78
C ARG A 68 -14.65 4.87 -16.18
N THR A 69 -14.46 5.16 -17.45
CA THR A 69 -13.19 5.64 -17.97
C THR A 69 -13.36 6.99 -18.61
N VAL A 70 -12.29 7.79 -18.58
CA VAL A 70 -12.31 9.16 -19.12
C VAL A 70 -11.90 9.17 -20.60
N GLU A 71 -10.94 8.34 -20.99
CA GLU A 71 -10.30 8.45 -22.30
C GLU A 71 -10.50 7.24 -23.22
N HIS A 72 -10.57 6.02 -22.67
CA HIS A 72 -10.49 4.79 -23.45
C HIS A 72 -11.45 3.71 -22.97
N THR A 73 -11.93 2.89 -23.90
CA THR A 73 -12.66 1.67 -23.54
C THR A 73 -11.69 0.64 -22.96
N PRO A 74 -11.95 0.09 -21.76
CA PRO A 74 -11.15 -0.98 -21.18
C PRO A 74 -11.04 -2.19 -22.11
N SER A 75 -9.89 -2.85 -22.09
CA SER A 75 -9.62 -4.06 -22.87
C SER A 75 -10.28 -5.33 -22.31
N ILE A 76 -10.79 -5.29 -21.08
CA ILE A 76 -11.40 -6.42 -20.37
C ILE A 76 -12.72 -6.01 -19.71
N SER A 77 -13.58 -6.99 -19.37
CA SER A 77 -14.83 -6.72 -18.67
C SER A 77 -14.60 -6.26 -17.21
N PRO A 78 -15.57 -5.54 -16.61
CA PRO A 78 -15.52 -5.17 -15.19
C PRO A 78 -15.35 -6.36 -14.24
N GLU A 79 -15.97 -7.50 -14.56
CA GLU A 79 -15.89 -8.74 -13.77
C GLU A 79 -14.49 -9.36 -13.84
N ALA A 80 -13.87 -9.36 -15.02
CA ALA A 80 -12.49 -9.84 -15.16
C ALA A 80 -11.51 -8.97 -14.37
N GLN A 81 -11.71 -7.65 -14.39
CA GLN A 81 -10.92 -6.71 -13.58
C GLN A 81 -11.11 -6.98 -12.08
N LEU A 82 -12.36 -7.14 -11.63
CA LEU A 82 -12.68 -7.48 -10.23
C LEU A 82 -11.97 -8.76 -9.78
N LEU A 83 -12.06 -9.81 -10.60
CA LEU A 83 -11.41 -11.09 -10.31
C LEU A 83 -9.89 -10.95 -10.25
N GLY A 84 -9.29 -10.13 -11.11
CA GLY A 84 -7.87 -9.78 -11.04
C GLY A 84 -7.49 -9.17 -9.69
N TRP A 85 -8.28 -8.23 -9.18
CA TRP A 85 -8.06 -7.64 -7.88
C TRP A 85 -8.23 -8.63 -6.72
N GLN A 86 -9.20 -9.54 -6.80
CA GLN A 86 -9.47 -10.55 -5.78
C GLN A 86 -8.41 -11.66 -5.75
N ASN A 87 -7.87 -12.03 -6.91
CA ASN A 87 -6.92 -13.14 -7.06
C ASN A 87 -5.45 -12.68 -7.04
N GLY A 88 -5.18 -11.38 -7.14
CA GLY A 88 -3.83 -10.85 -7.11
C GLY A 88 -3.10 -11.22 -5.83
N ILE A 89 -1.83 -11.62 -5.96
CA ILE A 89 -0.96 -11.95 -4.84
C ILE A 89 0.20 -10.95 -4.83
N LEU A 90 0.56 -10.50 -3.63
CA LEU A 90 1.72 -9.68 -3.36
C LEU A 90 2.78 -10.53 -2.68
N GLN A 91 3.91 -10.70 -3.36
CA GLN A 91 5.10 -11.31 -2.78
C GLN A 91 6.01 -10.23 -2.20
N ARG A 92 6.46 -10.35 -0.96
CA ARG A 92 7.34 -9.38 -0.32
C ARG A 92 8.63 -9.23 -1.13
N ALA A 93 8.95 -8.00 -1.49
CA ALA A 93 10.20 -7.64 -2.14
C ALA A 93 11.19 -7.09 -1.09
N PRO A 94 12.51 -7.29 -1.27
CA PRO A 94 13.51 -6.52 -0.53
C PRO A 94 13.29 -5.01 -0.75
N SER A 95 13.82 -4.18 0.14
CA SER A 95 13.64 -2.72 0.03
C SER A 95 14.28 -2.19 -1.26
N VAL A 96 13.44 -1.97 -2.28
CA VAL A 96 13.78 -1.45 -3.60
C VAL A 96 13.62 0.07 -3.70
N ALA A 97 13.42 0.78 -2.57
CA ALA A 97 13.16 2.22 -2.54
C ALA A 97 14.17 3.06 -3.34
N SER A 98 15.46 2.66 -3.35
CA SER A 98 16.50 3.34 -4.14
C SER A 98 16.42 3.05 -5.65
N GLU A 99 15.83 1.93 -6.04
CA GLU A 99 15.70 1.53 -7.45
C GLU A 99 14.54 2.22 -8.15
N VAL A 100 13.49 2.60 -7.42
CA VAL A 100 12.32 3.35 -7.90
C VAL A 100 12.42 4.84 -7.59
N ALA A 101 13.58 5.29 -7.09
CA ALA A 101 13.81 6.70 -6.76
C ALA A 101 13.70 7.58 -8.01
N GLY A 102 12.66 8.40 -8.07
CA GLY A 102 12.37 9.29 -9.20
C GLY A 102 11.41 8.71 -10.24
N GLU A 103 10.90 7.49 -10.06
CA GLU A 103 9.79 6.95 -10.84
C GLU A 103 8.44 7.43 -10.24
N GLU A 104 7.52 7.88 -11.08
CA GLU A 104 6.16 8.24 -10.65
C GLU A 104 5.28 6.98 -10.56
N PRO A 105 4.68 6.67 -9.39
CA PRO A 105 3.77 5.54 -9.26
C PRO A 105 2.43 5.79 -9.95
N LEU A 106 1.83 4.72 -10.44
CA LEU A 106 0.40 4.67 -10.70
C LEU A 106 -0.33 4.53 -9.36
N VAL A 107 -0.85 5.66 -8.85
CA VAL A 107 -1.52 5.73 -7.55
C VAL A 107 -2.97 5.26 -7.69
N VAL A 108 -3.29 4.15 -7.03
CA VAL A 108 -4.63 3.55 -7.04
C VAL A 108 -5.21 3.61 -5.64
N VAL A 109 -6.46 4.10 -5.53
CA VAL A 109 -7.19 4.14 -4.27
C VAL A 109 -8.29 3.09 -4.29
N VAL A 110 -8.25 2.18 -3.32
CA VAL A 110 -9.19 1.08 -3.16
C VAL A 110 -10.06 1.34 -1.95
N TRP A 111 -11.37 1.39 -2.15
CA TRP A 111 -12.36 1.60 -1.10
C TRP A 111 -13.00 0.26 -0.72
N LEU A 112 -12.86 -0.10 0.55
CA LEU A 112 -13.36 -1.36 1.12
C LEU A 112 -14.44 -1.06 2.15
N ALA A 113 -15.46 -1.92 2.25
CA ALA A 113 -16.47 -1.78 3.29
C ALA A 113 -15.85 -2.01 4.68
N GLY A 114 -16.19 -1.14 5.62
CA GLY A 114 -15.67 -1.19 6.99
C GLY A 114 -14.33 -0.46 7.18
N GLU A 115 -13.68 0.02 6.11
CA GLU A 115 -12.53 0.92 6.21
C GLU A 115 -13.00 2.38 6.08
N GLU A 116 -12.56 3.25 6.98
CA GLU A 116 -12.90 4.69 6.95
C GLU A 116 -12.17 5.43 5.82
N ASN A 117 -10.96 4.98 5.49
CA ASN A 117 -10.10 5.60 4.48
C ASN A 117 -9.90 4.65 3.29
N GLY A 118 -9.76 5.22 2.10
CA GLY A 118 -9.32 4.47 0.93
C GLY A 118 -7.89 3.97 1.11
N ARG A 119 -7.67 2.69 0.80
CA ARG A 119 -6.35 2.07 0.81
C ARG A 119 -5.59 2.47 -0.45
N VAL A 120 -4.41 3.05 -0.26
CA VAL A 120 -3.59 3.55 -1.36
C VAL A 120 -2.54 2.51 -1.74
N TYR A 121 -2.46 2.23 -3.04
CA TYR A 121 -1.43 1.39 -3.65
C TYR A 121 -0.63 2.23 -4.64
N GLY A 122 0.69 2.17 -4.57
CA GLY A 122 1.58 2.71 -5.58
C GLY A 122 2.09 1.57 -6.47
N PHE A 123 1.70 1.54 -7.75
CA PHE A 123 2.20 0.54 -8.70
C PHE A 123 3.32 1.14 -9.55
N TYR A 124 4.43 0.41 -9.64
CA TYR A 124 5.61 0.76 -10.42
C TYR A 124 5.83 -0.34 -11.47
N PRO A 125 5.28 -0.17 -12.69
CA PRO A 125 5.44 -1.15 -13.77
C PRO A 125 6.90 -1.19 -14.24
N ARG A 126 7.45 -2.40 -14.40
CA ARG A 126 8.77 -2.66 -14.97
C ARG A 126 8.67 -3.62 -16.14
N SER A 127 9.78 -3.83 -16.84
CA SER A 127 9.85 -4.68 -18.04
C SER A 127 9.41 -6.13 -17.81
N SER A 128 9.61 -6.68 -16.62
CA SER A 128 9.36 -8.09 -16.29
C SER A 128 8.44 -8.32 -15.09
N SER A 129 8.14 -7.28 -14.30
CA SER A 129 7.33 -7.39 -13.09
C SER A 129 6.71 -6.04 -12.73
N THR A 130 5.78 -6.02 -11.78
CA THR A 130 5.23 -4.77 -11.23
C THR A 130 5.53 -4.74 -9.74
N LEU A 131 6.24 -3.70 -9.31
CA LEU A 131 6.43 -3.44 -7.88
C LEU A 131 5.20 -2.71 -7.34
N VAL A 132 4.86 -3.00 -6.09
CA VAL A 132 3.69 -2.45 -5.40
C VAL A 132 4.12 -1.96 -4.02
N GLU A 133 3.90 -0.69 -3.77
CA GLU A 133 3.99 -0.11 -2.43
C GLU A 133 2.60 -0.07 -1.81
N VAL A 134 2.46 -0.69 -0.64
CA VAL A 134 1.23 -0.63 0.17
C VAL A 134 1.58 -0.78 1.65
N ASP A 135 0.91 -0.02 2.52
CA ASP A 135 1.14 -0.02 3.97
C ASP A 135 2.62 0.23 4.35
N ASN A 136 3.32 1.10 3.60
CA ASN A 136 4.74 1.42 3.78
C ASN A 136 5.65 0.17 3.68
N ALA A 137 5.30 -0.76 2.78
CA ALA A 137 6.06 -1.96 2.48
C ALA A 137 6.03 -2.27 0.98
N TRP A 138 7.12 -2.89 0.51
CA TRP A 138 7.33 -3.21 -0.90
C TRP A 138 7.00 -4.66 -1.22
N TYR A 139 6.34 -4.85 -2.35
CA TYR A 139 5.94 -6.16 -2.86
C TYR A 139 6.13 -6.21 -4.38
N THR A 140 6.15 -7.43 -4.92
CA THR A 140 6.03 -7.72 -6.34
C THR A 140 4.64 -8.32 -6.57
N LEU A 141 3.93 -7.82 -7.58
CA LEU A 141 2.66 -8.36 -8.02
C LEU A 141 2.88 -9.71 -8.73
N GLN A 142 2.12 -10.72 -8.30
CA GLN A 142 2.13 -12.09 -8.83
C GLN A 142 0.70 -12.50 -9.25
N GLU A 143 0.62 -13.56 -10.06
CA GLU A 143 -0.61 -14.20 -10.58
C GLU A 143 -1.49 -13.36 -11.51
N VAL A 144 -1.37 -12.03 -11.48
CA VAL A 144 -2.16 -11.10 -12.29
C VAL A 144 -1.28 -10.03 -12.91
N SER A 145 -1.62 -9.59 -14.12
CA SER A 145 -0.93 -8.48 -14.77
C SER A 145 -1.50 -7.13 -14.34
N LEU A 146 -0.67 -6.10 -14.35
CA LEU A 146 -1.13 -4.73 -14.07
C LEU A 146 -2.18 -4.25 -15.08
N ASP A 147 -2.11 -4.72 -16.34
CA ASP A 147 -3.14 -4.44 -17.36
C ASP A 147 -4.50 -5.03 -17.01
N THR A 148 -4.54 -6.12 -16.21
CA THR A 148 -5.80 -6.66 -15.72
C THR A 148 -6.35 -5.81 -14.57
N LEU A 149 -5.48 -5.29 -13.71
CA LEU A 149 -5.89 -4.47 -12.57
C LEU A 149 -6.32 -3.06 -13.00
N LEU A 150 -5.63 -2.48 -13.98
CA LEU A 150 -5.80 -1.14 -14.51
C LEU A 150 -5.88 -1.18 -16.05
N PRO A 151 -6.95 -1.72 -16.64
CA PRO A 151 -7.08 -1.93 -18.09
C PRO A 151 -7.19 -0.65 -18.92
N TRP A 152 -7.23 0.51 -18.25
CA TRP A 152 -7.24 1.83 -18.85
C TRP A 152 -5.85 2.48 -18.89
N LYS A 153 -4.82 1.88 -18.27
CA LYS A 153 -3.45 2.39 -18.38
C LYS A 153 -2.93 2.16 -19.81
N LYS A 154 -2.22 3.13 -20.38
CA LYS A 154 -1.53 3.02 -21.67
C LYS A 154 -0.03 2.89 -21.46
#